data_AF-A0A376KTD0-F1
#
_entry.id   AF-A0A376KTD0-F1
#
_cell.length_a   1.000
_cell.length_b   1.000
_cell.length_c   1.000
_cell.angle_alpha   90.00
_cell.angle_beta   90.00
_cell.angle_gamma   90.00
#
_symmetry.space_group_name_H-M   'P 1'
#
loop_
_entity.id
_entity.type
_entity.pdbx_description
1 polymer ?
#
loop_
_entity_poly.entity_id
_entity_poly.type
_entity_poly.pdbx_seq_one_letter_code
_entity_poly.pdbx_strand_id
1 'polypeptide(L)' 'MGNDLFSRMLDPFMQYSCAYWKDADNLESAQQAKLKMICEKLQLKPGMRVLDIGCGWGGLAPLHGI' A
#
# COMPACT_ATOMS: atom_id res chain seq x y z
N MET A 1 -19.04 6.34 6.72
CA MET A 1 -18.99 5.48 5.51
C MET A 1 -18.58 4.08 5.94
N GLY A 2 -19.17 3.04 5.36
CA GLY A 2 -18.94 1.64 5.74
C GLY A 2 -17.91 0.93 4.85
N ASN A 3 -17.46 -0.24 5.30
CA ASN A 3 -16.48 -1.05 4.57
C ASN A 3 -17.03 -1.65 3.26
N ASP A 4 -18.35 -1.73 3.13
CA ASP A 4 -19.09 -2.12 1.93
C ASP A 4 -18.85 -1.16 0.76
N LEU A 5 -18.82 0.13 1.04
CA LEU A 5 -18.47 1.16 0.06
C LEU A 5 -16.99 1.07 -0.31
N PHE A 6 -16.12 1.05 0.71
CA PHE A 6 -14.67 1.07 0.49
C PHE A 6 -14.17 -0.16 -0.28
N SER A 7 -14.69 -1.35 0.03
CA SER A 7 -14.29 -2.58 -0.68
C SER A 7 -14.71 -2.62 -2.15
N ARG A 8 -15.65 -1.78 -2.59
CA ARG A 8 -16.04 -1.63 -4.01
C ARG A 8 -15.30 -0.50 -4.72
N MET A 9 -14.81 0.48 -3.97
CA MET A 9 -14.16 1.69 -4.48
C MET A 9 -12.65 1.57 -4.55
N LEU A 10 -12.05 0.87 -3.59
CA LEU A 10 -10.61 0.76 -3.42
C LEU A 10 -10.05 -0.47 -4.12
N ASP A 11 -8.73 -0.55 -4.17
CA ASP A 11 -8.00 -1.74 -4.58
C ASP A 11 -8.14 -2.88 -3.54
N PRO A 12 -7.73 -4.11 -3.87
CA PRO A 12 -7.79 -5.26 -2.95
C PRO A 12 -7.04 -5.07 -1.62
N PHE A 13 -6.05 -4.16 -1.55
CA PHE A 13 -5.30 -3.84 -0.32
C PHE A 13 -5.91 -2.70 0.49
N MET A 14 -7.13 -2.27 0.14
CA MET A 14 -7.91 -1.25 0.86
C MET A 14 -7.12 0.05 1.08
N GLN A 15 -6.35 0.48 0.06
CA GLN A 15 -5.53 1.67 0.16
C GLN A 15 -6.37 2.93 -0.02
N TYR A 16 -6.86 3.48 1.09
CA TYR A 16 -7.50 4.79 1.10
C TYR A 16 -6.47 5.93 1.19
N SER A 17 -5.60 5.99 0.19
CA SER A 17 -4.53 6.98 0.04
C SER A 17 -4.14 7.13 -1.44
N CYS A 18 -3.34 8.14 -1.76
CA CYS A 18 -2.91 8.40 -3.14
C CYS A 18 -2.08 7.23 -3.71
N ALA A 19 -2.39 6.83 -4.95
CA ALA A 19 -1.63 5.84 -5.70
C ALA A 19 -0.51 6.49 -6.55
N TYR A 20 0.44 5.69 -7.05
CA TYR A 20 1.55 6.17 -7.88
C TYR A 20 1.43 5.66 -9.32
N TRP A 21 1.21 6.57 -10.26
CA TRP A 21 0.71 6.25 -11.61
C TRP A 21 1.77 6.22 -12.72
N LYS A 22 3.06 6.37 -12.41
CA LYS A 22 4.12 6.57 -13.42
C LYS A 22 4.10 5.50 -14.53
N ASP A 23 3.98 4.24 -14.14
CA ASP A 23 4.04 3.07 -15.04
C ASP A 23 2.82 2.15 -14.83
N ALA A 24 1.69 2.69 -14.35
CA ALA A 24 0.48 1.94 -14.02
C ALA A 24 -0.72 2.41 -14.84
N ASP A 25 -1.53 1.47 -15.31
CA ASP A 25 -2.74 1.69 -16.10
C ASP A 25 -4.04 1.42 -15.32
N ASN A 26 -3.93 0.92 -14.08
CA ASN A 26 -5.04 0.60 -13.20
C ASN A 26 -4.72 0.90 -11.72
N LEU A 27 -5.78 1.00 -10.90
CA LEU A 27 -5.67 1.40 -9.49
C LEU A 27 -4.83 0.42 -8.66
N GLU A 28 -5.00 -0.89 -8.86
CA GLU A 28 -4.28 -1.91 -8.11
C GLU A 28 -2.76 -1.81 -8.39
N SER A 29 -2.37 -1.78 -9.66
CA SER A 29 -0.98 -1.59 -10.06
C SER A 29 -0.40 -0.28 -9.51
N ALA A 30 -1.17 0.81 -9.53
CA ALA A 30 -0.71 2.11 -9.02
C ALA A 30 -0.54 2.11 -7.50
N GLN A 31 -1.38 1.38 -6.75
CA GLN A 31 -1.23 1.23 -5.30
C GLN A 31 -0.02 0.37 -4.94
N GLN A 32 0.20 -0.75 -5.64
CA GLN A 32 1.39 -1.58 -5.48
C GLN A 32 2.67 -0.80 -5.77
N ALA A 33 2.68 -0.02 -6.86
CA ALA A 33 3.81 0.83 -7.21
C ALA A 33 4.11 1.88 -6.12
N LYS A 34 3.07 2.46 -5.51
CA LYS A 34 3.22 3.38 -4.37
C LYS A 34 3.85 2.70 -3.17
N LEU A 35 3.38 1.51 -2.80
CA LEU A 35 3.90 0.77 -1.65
C LEU A 35 5.37 0.36 -1.88
N LYS A 36 5.70 -0.15 -3.07
CA LYS A 36 7.08 -0.46 -3.48
C LYS A 36 7.99 0.77 -3.39
N MET A 37 7.55 1.92 -3.90
CA MET A 37 8.30 3.18 -3.79
C MET A 37 8.56 3.58 -2.34
N ILE A 38 7.59 3.39 -1.43
CA ILE A 38 7.78 3.67 0.01
C ILE A 38 8.87 2.76 0.58
N CYS A 39 8.81 1.46 0.34
CA CYS A 39 9.80 0.50 0.82
C CYS A 39 11.22 0.82 0.29
N GLU A 40 11.33 1.18 -1.00
CA GLU A 40 12.59 1.58 -1.63
C GLU A 40 13.17 2.85 -0.99
N LYS A 41 12.32 3.86 -0.73
CA LYS A 41 12.74 5.10 -0.05
C LYS A 41 13.19 4.87 1.39
N LEU A 42 12.54 3.95 2.10
CA LEU A 42 12.90 3.56 3.46
C LEU A 42 14.15 2.66 3.52
N GLN A 43 14.61 2.14 2.37
CA GLN A 43 15.77 1.25 2.25
C GLN A 43 15.70 0.07 3.23
N LEU A 44 14.51 -0.53 3.34
CA LEU A 44 14.26 -1.62 4.28
C LEU A 44 15.16 -2.82 3.99
N LYS A 45 15.61 -3.48 5.05
CA LYS A 45 16.44 -4.69 5.01
C LYS A 45 15.83 -5.79 5.86
N PRO A 46 16.10 -7.07 5.55
CA PRO A 46 15.64 -8.18 6.36
C PRO A 46 16.02 -8.01 7.84
N GLY A 47 15.07 -8.26 8.73
CA GLY A 47 15.22 -8.14 10.18
C GLY A 47 14.98 -6.74 10.77
N MET A 48 14.72 -5.73 9.94
CA MET A 48 14.29 -4.42 10.44
C MET A 48 12.88 -4.47 11.02
N ARG A 49 12.63 -3.65 12.04
CA ARG A 49 11.29 -3.41 12.59
C ARG A 49 10.75 -2.09 12.08
N VAL A 50 9.52 -2.08 11.59
CA VAL A 50 8.86 -0.90 11.03
C VAL A 50 7.67 -0.51 11.91
N LEU A 51 7.54 0.79 12.18
CA LEU A 51 6.37 1.38 12.82
C LEU A 51 5.56 2.12 11.75
N ASP A 52 4.33 1.69 11.51
CA ASP A 52 3.37 2.34 10.59
C ASP A 52 2.31 3.10 11.41
N ILE A 53 2.47 4.42 11.52
CA ILE A 53 1.57 5.28 12.29
C ILE A 53 0.36 5.64 11.42
N GLY A 54 -0.82 5.17 11.82
CA GLY A 54 -2.04 5.36 11.03
C GLY A 54 -2.19 4.31 9.92
N CYS A 55 -1.88 3.05 10.24
CA CYS A 55 -1.81 1.94 9.28
C CYS A 55 -3.13 1.58 8.56
N GLY A 56 -4.27 2.16 8.94
CA GLY A 56 -5.57 1.89 8.33
C GLY A 56 -5.91 0.40 8.37
N TRP A 57 -6.19 -0.19 7.20
CA TRP A 57 -6.42 -1.64 7.04
C TRP A 57 -5.14 -2.47 6.95
N GLY A 58 -3.97 -1.85 7.20
CA GLY A 58 -2.70 -2.52 7.28
C GLY A 58 -2.04 -2.82 5.93
N GLY A 59 -2.50 -2.28 4.80
CA GLY A 59 -2.05 -2.72 3.47
C GLY A 59 -0.58 -2.43 3.11
N LEU A 60 0.20 -1.75 3.96
CA LEU A 60 1.67 -1.67 3.83
C LEU A 60 2.38 -2.92 4.41
N ALA A 61 1.81 -3.58 5.41
CA ALA A 61 2.39 -4.74 6.07
C ALA A 61 2.41 -6.05 5.23
N PRO A 62 1.43 -6.33 4.33
CA PRO A 62 1.39 -7.55 3.52
C PRO A 62 2.50 -7.72 2.48
N LEU A 63 3.41 -6.76 2.30
CA LEU A 63 4.59 -6.94 1.46
C LEU A 63 5.58 -7.92 2.15
N HIS A 64 5.14 -9.17 2.26
CA HIS A 64 5.92 -10.33 2.67
C HIS A 64 6.96 -10.59 1.56
N GLY A 65 8.19 -10.17 1.80
CA GLY A 65 9.25 -10.19 0.79
C GLY A 65 10.42 -9.27 1.09
N ILE A 66 10.27 -8.43 2.11
CA ILE A 66 11.37 -7.82 2.88
C ILE A 66 11.62 -8.63 4.14
#